data_AF-A0A7Y4WQ49-F1
#
_entry.id   AF-A0A7Y4WQ49-F1
#
_cell.length_a   1.000
_cell.length_b   1.000
_cell.length_c   1.000
_cell.angle_alpha   90.00
_cell.angle_beta   90.00
_cell.angle_gamma   90.00
#
_symmetry.space_group_name_H-M   'P 1'
#
loop_
_entity.id
_entity.type
_entity.pdbx_description
1 polymer ?
#
loop_
_entity_poly.entity_id
_entity_poly.type
_entity_poly.pdbx_seq_one_letter_code
_entity_poly.pdbx_strand_id
1 'polypeptide(L)' 'MDLAQRFSSFYAAHHILSEENASLRAARLTLCALALAQIQSTLTLLGIEIPERM' A
#
# COMPACT_ATOMS: atom_id res chain seq x y z
N MET A 1 -1.80 8.86 -11.38
CA MET A 1 -1.44 7.44 -11.17
C MET A 1 -0.08 7.24 -10.46
N ASP A 2 0.54 8.28 -9.90
CA ASP A 2 1.90 8.20 -9.34
C ASP A 2 2.01 7.37 -8.03
N LEU A 3 0.93 7.30 -7.25
CA LEU A 3 0.91 6.68 -5.92
C LEU A 3 1.13 5.16 -5.96
N ALA A 4 0.41 4.45 -6.83
CA ALA A 4 0.54 3.00 -6.99
C ALA A 4 1.94 2.62 -7.51
N GLN A 5 2.47 3.41 -8.44
CA GLN A 5 3.79 3.14 -9.01
C GLN A 5 4.91 3.38 -8.00
N ARG A 6 4.86 4.48 -7.23
CA ARG A 6 5.78 4.72 -6.12
C ARG A 6 5.67 3.67 -5.03
N PHE A 7 4.45 3.23 -4.71
CA PHE A 7 4.23 2.17 -3.72
C PHE A 7 4.84 0.83 -4.18
N SER A 8 4.68 0.47 -5.46
CA SER A 8 5.28 -0.73 -6.03
C SER A 8 6.82 -0.70 -5.96
N SER A 9 7.44 0.43 -6.32
CA SER A 9 8.88 0.61 -6.18
C SER A 9 9.34 0.56 -4.71
N PHE A 10 8.58 1.14 -3.78
CA PHE A 10 8.87 1.06 -2.34
C PHE A 10 8.75 -0.37 -1.81
N TYR A 11 7.70 -1.10 -2.19
CA TYR A 11 7.49 -2.49 -1.79
C TYR A 11 8.59 -3.41 -2.35
N ALA A 12 9.04 -3.18 -3.59
CA ALA A 12 10.13 -3.93 -4.19
C ALA A 12 11.50 -3.61 -3.57
N ALA A 13 11.73 -2.35 -3.16
CA ALA A 13 13.00 -1.92 -2.58
C ALA A 13 13.15 -2.28 -1.09
N HIS A 14 12.04 -2.42 -0.35
CA HIS A 14 12.06 -2.70 1.08
C HIS A 14 11.48 -4.08 1.41
N HIS A 15 12.29 -4.96 2.01
CA HIS A 15 11.84 -6.26 2.50
C HIS A 15 10.99 -6.11 3.79
N ILE A 16 9.75 -5.66 3.65
CA ILE A 16 8.83 -5.39 4.77
C ILE A 16 8.65 -6.64 5.66
N LEU A 17 8.61 -7.83 5.06
CA LEU A 17 8.40 -9.10 5.78
C LEU A 17 9.65 -9.61 6.50
N SER A 18 10.86 -9.26 6.04
CA SER A 18 12.13 -9.71 6.64
C SER A 18 12.73 -8.70 7.61
N GLU A 19 12.05 -7.61 7.90
CA GLU A 19 12.53 -6.62 8.86
C GLU A 19 12.46 -7.19 10.29
N GLU A 20 13.61 -7.39 10.94
CA GLU A 20 13.71 -7.89 12.33
C GLU A 20 13.07 -6.93 13.35
N ASN A 21 12.98 -5.65 13.00
CA ASN A 21 12.51 -4.61 13.88
C ASN A 21 10.98 -4.48 13.81
N ALA A 22 10.29 -5.08 14.78
CA ALA A 22 8.83 -5.19 14.81
C ALA A 22 8.10 -3.83 14.67
N SER A 23 8.63 -2.76 15.28
CA SER A 23 8.06 -1.41 15.17
C SER A 23 8.17 -0.83 13.77
N LEU A 24 9.29 -1.08 13.09
CA LEU A 24 9.56 -0.62 11.73
C LEU A 24 8.71 -1.40 10.72
N ARG A 25 8.57 -2.72 10.94
CA ARG A 25 7.64 -3.57 10.19
C ARG A 25 6.20 -3.10 10.33
N ALA A 26 5.75 -2.82 11.57
CA ALA A 26 4.41 -2.32 11.84
C ALA A 26 4.16 -0.99 11.13
N ALA A 27 5.11 -0.04 11.23
CA ALA A 27 5.00 1.25 10.54
C ALA A 27 4.87 1.08 9.02
N ARG A 28 5.68 0.20 8.40
CA ARG A 28 5.58 -0.08 6.95
C ARG A 28 4.26 -0.74 6.56
N LEU A 29 3.77 -1.70 7.34
CA LEU A 29 2.46 -2.33 7.13
C LEU A 29 1.31 -1.31 7.24
N THR A 30 1.37 -0.41 8.22
CA THR A 30 0.39 0.69 8.34
C THR A 30 0.46 1.63 7.14
N LEU A 31 1.65 1.93 6.64
CA LEU A 31 1.85 2.74 5.44
C LEU A 31 1.23 2.06 4.20
N CYS A 32 1.41 0.75 4.05
CA CYS A 32 0.76 -0.04 3.00
C CYS A 32 -0.77 0.00 3.11
N ALA A 33 -1.31 -0.18 4.31
CA ALA A 33 -2.76 -0.13 4.56
C ALA A 33 -3.35 1.26 4.24
N LEU A 34 -2.65 2.33 4.62
CA LEU A 34 -3.04 3.71 4.28
C LEU A 34 -3.00 3.96 2.77
N ALA A 35 -1.95 3.52 2.08
CA ALA A 35 -1.85 3.65 0.63
C ALA A 35 -2.99 2.91 -0.07
N LEU A 36 -3.31 1.70 0.39
CA LEU A 36 -4.44 0.92 -0.12
C LEU A 36 -5.78 1.63 0.13
N ALA A 37 -6.04 2.10 1.35
CA ALA A 37 -7.25 2.85 1.68
C ALA A 37 -7.40 4.14 0.86
N GLN A 38 -6.29 4.82 0.58
CA GLN A 38 -6.28 6.02 -0.26
C GLN A 38 -6.60 5.69 -1.72
N ILE A 39 -5.94 4.68 -2.29
CA ILE A 39 -6.21 4.20 -3.66
C ILE A 39 -7.67 3.76 -3.73
N GLN A 40 -8.15 3.02 -2.73
CA GLN A 40 -9.55 2.59 -2.69
C GLN A 40 -10.50 3.77 -2.67
N SER A 41 -10.30 4.72 -1.76
CA SER A 41 -11.12 5.93 -1.70
C SER A 41 -11.14 6.68 -3.04
N THR A 42 -9.98 6.79 -3.72
CA THR A 42 -9.94 7.44 -5.03
C THR A 42 -10.68 6.66 -6.12
N LEU A 43 -10.60 5.33 -6.13
CA LEU A 43 -11.34 4.49 -7.07
C LEU A 43 -12.85 4.55 -6.82
N THR A 44 -13.27 4.51 -5.55
CA THR A 44 -14.67 4.70 -5.15
C THR A 44 -15.21 6.06 -5.60
N LEU A 45 -14.44 7.14 -5.43
CA LEU A 45 -14.82 8.48 -5.90
C LEU A 45 -14.96 8.56 -7.43
N LEU A 46 -14.18 7.76 -8.16
CA LEU A 46 -14.28 7.64 -9.62
C LEU A 46 -15.42 6.70 -10.07
N GLY A 47 -16.14 6.07 -9.15
CA GLY A 47 -17.19 5.09 -9.45
C GLY A 47 -16.65 3.75 -9.97
N ILE A 48 -15.37 3.45 -9.71
CA ILE A 48 -14.71 2.22 -10.14
C ILE A 48 -14.84 1.19 -9.00
N GLU A 49 -15.55 0.09 -9.25
CA GLU A 49 -15.60 -1.03 -8.31
C GLU A 49 -14.22 -1.66 -8.15
N ILE A 50 -13.84 -1.84 -6.90
CA ILE A 50 -12.53 -2.35 -6.53
C ILE A 50 -12.69 -3.85 -6.30
N PRO A 51 -11.97 -4.70 -7.04
CA PRO A 51 -12.02 -6.13 -6.78
C PRO A 51 -11.47 -6.42 -5.38
N GLU A 52 -12.19 -7.22 -4.58
CA GLU A 52 -11.79 -7.62 -3.21
C GLU A 52 -10.45 -8.39 -3.17
N ARG A 53 -9.96 -8.83 -4.33
CA ARG A 53 -8.65 -9.47 -4.50
C ARG A 53 -7.99 -8.92 -5.77
N MET A 54 -6.90 -8.17 -5.60
CA MET A 54 -5.88 -8.01 -6.64
C MET A 54 -4.87 -9.16 -6.53
#